data_AF-A0A661LBR0-F1
#
_entry.id   AF-A0A661LBR0-F1
#
_cell.length_a   1.000
_cell.length_b   1.000
_cell.length_c   1.000
_cell.angle_alpha   90.00
_cell.angle_beta   90.00
_cell.angle_gamma   90.00
#
_symmetry.space_group_name_H-M   'P 1'
#
loop_
_entity.id
_entity.type
_entity.pdbx_description
1 polymer ?
#
loop_
_entity_poly.entity_id
_entity_poly.type
_entity_poly.pdbx_seq_one_letter_code
_entity_poly.pdbx_strand_id
1 'polypeptide(L)' 'MHKFLRACDAISDWSGKIFMWLIIPLTALVAFEVISRRFLNAPHIWSLEVTNYLYGPHFMIVAAYTLL' A
#
# COMPACT_ATOMS: atom_id res chain seq x y z
N MET A 1 -21.30 -17.18 17.35
CA MET A 1 -21.20 -16.03 16.42
C MET A 1 -20.21 -14.95 16.88
N HIS A 2 -20.32 -14.37 18.08
CA HIS A 2 -19.53 -13.18 18.47
C HIS A 2 -17.99 -13.35 18.46
N LYS A 3 -17.45 -14.53 18.81
CA LYS A 3 -15.99 -14.76 18.78
C LYS A 3 -15.39 -14.68 17.37
N PHE A 4 -16.16 -15.05 16.34
CA PHE A 4 -15.68 -15.05 14.96
C PHE A 4 -15.61 -13.62 14.41
N LEU A 5 -16.66 -12.82 14.66
CA LEU A 5 -16.69 -11.40 14.32
C LEU A 5 -15.53 -10.65 15.01
N ARG A 6 -15.32 -10.90 16.30
CA ARG A 6 -14.22 -10.25 17.05
C ARG A 6 -12.82 -10.66 16.56
N ALA A 7 -12.69 -11.85 15.96
CA ALA A 7 -11.44 -12.29 15.35
C ALA A 7 -11.22 -11.59 13.99
N CYS A 8 -12.26 -11.46 13.17
CA CYS A 8 -12.21 -10.71 11.91
C CYS A 8 -11.89 -9.22 12.15
N ASP A 9 -12.47 -8.61 13.20
CA ASP A 9 -12.17 -7.24 13.58
C ASP A 9 -10.72 -7.07 14.01
N ALA A 10 -10.20 -7.99 14.84
CA ALA A 10 -8.81 -7.96 15.29
C ALA A 10 -7.81 -8.14 14.13
N ILE A 11 -8.11 -9.01 13.16
CA ILE A 11 -7.29 -9.22 11.96
C ILE A 11 -7.28 -7.95 11.09
N SER A 12 -8.42 -7.29 10.96
CA SER A 12 -8.54 -6.07 10.17
C SER A 12 -7.84 -4.88 10.85
N ASP A 13 -7.91 -4.75 12.19
CA ASP A 13 -7.15 -3.72 12.92
C ASP A 13 -5.63 -3.92 12.82
N TRP A 14 -5.19 -5.17 12.90
CA TRP A 14 -3.77 -5.52 12.82
C TRP A 14 -3.21 -5.34 11.40
N SER A 15 -3.94 -5.82 10.39
CA SER A 15 -3.55 -5.63 8.98
C SER A 15 -3.58 -4.17 8.57
N GLY A 16 -4.59 -3.39 9.00
CA GLY A 16 -4.66 -1.96 8.77
C GLY A 16 -3.46 -1.19 9.31
N LYS A 17 -3.04 -1.46 10.56
CA LYS A 17 -1.85 -0.84 11.16
C LYS A 17 -0.56 -1.10 10.40
N ILE A 18 -0.36 -2.33 9.93
CA ILE A 18 0.85 -2.71 9.18
C ILE A 18 0.84 -2.09 7.79
N PHE A 19 -0.29 -2.14 7.08
CA PHE A 19 -0.39 -1.61 5.73
C PHE A 19 -0.40 -0.08 5.67
N MET A 20 -0.83 0.61 6.74
CA MET A 20 -0.70 2.07 6.82
C MET A 20 0.76 2.52 6.70
N TRP A 21 1.72 1.75 7.22
CA TRP A 21 3.14 2.07 7.08
C TRP A 21 3.69 1.81 5.67
N LEU A 22 3.00 0.99 4.86
CA LEU A 22 3.41 0.68 3.49
C LEU A 22 3.26 1.88 2.54
N ILE A 23 2.44 2.87 2.89
CA ILE A 23 2.28 4.11 2.11
C ILE A 23 3.60 4.89 1.99
N ILE A 24 4.45 4.87 3.02
CA ILE A 24 5.71 5.62 3.09
C ILE A 24 6.71 5.10 2.04
N PRO A 25 7.09 3.81 2.02
CA PRO A 25 7.99 3.28 1.00
C PRO A 25 7.39 3.37 -0.41
N LEU A 26 6.07 3.24 -0.56
CA LEU A 26 5.38 3.39 -1.85
C LEU A 26 5.50 4.83 -2.38
N THR A 27 5.30 5.83 -1.51
CA THR A 27 5.50 7.25 -1.85
C THR A 27 6.96 7.54 -2.16
N ALA A 28 7.90 6.97 -1.40
CA ALA A 28 9.33 7.14 -1.64
C ALA A 28 9.77 6.52 -2.97
N LEU A 29 9.23 5.34 -3.34
CA LEU A 29 9.48 4.69 -4.62
C LEU A 29 9.02 5.57 -5.79
N VAL A 30 7.80 6.12 -5.70
CA VAL A 30 7.27 7.03 -6.73
C VAL A 30 8.07 8.33 -6.78
N ALA A 31 8.49 8.87 -5.65
CA ALA A 31 9.36 10.05 -5.62
C ALA A 31 10.72 9.77 -6.28
N PHE A 32 11.33 8.61 -6.00
CA PHE A 32 12.56 8.17 -6.64
C PHE A 32 12.38 8.01 -8.16
N GLU A 33 11.27 7.43 -8.61
CA GLU A 33 10.92 7.32 -10.03
C GLU A 33 10.84 8.69 -10.70
N VAL A 34 10.14 9.64 -10.07
CA VAL A 34 9.98 11.00 -10.60
C VAL A 34 11.34 11.71 -10.66
N ILE A 35 12.17 11.56 -9.63
CA ILE A 35 13.53 12.14 -9.62
C ILE A 35 14.38 11.50 -10.73
N SER A 36 14.35 10.19 -10.89
CA SER A 36 15.11 9.48 -11.93
C SER A 36 14.67 9.89 -13.33
N ARG A 37 13.36 9.97 -13.58
CA ARG A 37 12.84 10.43 -14.88
C ARG A 37 13.15 11.90 -15.14
N ARG A 38 13.00 12.76 -14.14
CA ARG A 38 13.11 14.22 -14.31
C ARG A 38 14.57 14.71 -14.34
N PHE A 39 15.46 14.10 -13.56
CA PHE A 39 16.85 14.54 -13.42
C PHE A 39 17.86 13.60 -14.08
N LEU A 40 17.61 12.29 -14.11
CA LEU A 40 18.54 11.31 -14.67
C LEU A 40 18.20 10.89 -16.11
N ASN A 41 17.05 11.34 -16.66
CA ASN A 41 16.55 10.96 -17.99
C ASN A 41 16.54 9.42 -18.23
N ALA A 42 16.53 8.65 -17.14
CA ALA A 42 16.59 7.19 -17.13
C ALA A 42 15.24 6.67 -16.61
N PRO A 43 14.26 6.41 -17.50
CA PRO A 43 12.98 5.85 -17.11
C PRO A 43 13.13 4.38 -16.75
N HIS A 44 12.65 3.99 -15.56
CA HIS A 44 12.55 2.59 -15.17
C HIS A 44 11.20 2.02 -15.63
N ILE A 45 11.25 0.99 -16.48
CA ILE A 45 10.05 0.35 -17.05
C ILE A 45 9.24 -0.36 -15.96
N TRP A 46 9.93 -0.96 -14.98
CA TRP A 46 9.32 -1.75 -13.91
C TRP A 46 8.57 -0.92 -12.86
N SER A 47 8.84 0.38 -12.75
CA SER A 47 8.31 1.20 -11.65
C SER A 47 6.80 1.43 -11.72
N LEU A 48 6.28 1.55 -12.94
CA LEU A 48 4.84 1.71 -13.17
C LEU A 48 4.10 0.40 -12.84
N GLU A 49 4.68 -0.74 -13.18
CA GLU A 49 4.14 -2.06 -12.83
C GLU A 49 4.19 -2.32 -11.32
N VAL A 50 5.33 -2.03 -10.67
CA VAL A 50 5.48 -2.17 -9.22
C VAL A 50 4.48 -1.30 -8.47
N THR A 51 4.31 -0.05 -8.88
CA THR A 51 3.33 0.86 -8.25
C THR A 51 1.90 0.33 -8.43
N ASN A 52 1.51 -0.12 -9.62
CA ASN A 52 0.17 -0.66 -9.85
C ASN A 52 -0.11 -1.93 -9.03
N TYR A 53 0.85 -2.87 -8.98
CA TYR A 53 0.68 -4.12 -8.25
C TYR A 53 0.69 -3.92 -6.73
N LEU A 54 1.42 -2.92 -6.21
CA LEU A 54 1.43 -2.63 -4.78
C LEU A 54 0.22 -1.80 -4.34
N TYR A 55 -0.26 -0.90 -5.20
CA TYR A 55 -1.36 0.01 -4.88
C TYR A 55 -2.70 -0.72 -4.77
N GLY A 56 -2.97 -1.71 -5.62
CA GLY A 56 -4.21 -2.51 -5.59
C GLY A 56 -4.52 -3.15 -4.23
N PRO A 57 -3.66 -4.03 -3.69
CA PRO A 57 -3.87 -4.65 -2.38
C PRO A 57 -3.81 -3.64 -1.24
N HIS A 58 -2.96 -2.61 -1.32
CA HIS A 58 -2.92 -1.55 -0.31
C HIS A 58 -4.27 -0.83 -0.21
N PHE A 59 -4.90 -0.48 -1.33
CA PHE A 59 -6.20 0.17 -1.32
C PHE A 59 -7.28 -0.73 -0.69
N MET A 60 -7.31 -2.02 -1.04
CA MET A 60 -8.32 -2.94 -0.51
C MET A 60 -8.19 -3.18 0.99
N ILE A 61 -6.96 -3.30 1.52
CA ILE A 61 -6.72 -3.55 2.95
C ILE A 61 -6.99 -2.31 3.79
N VAL A 62 -6.62 -1.12 3.30
CA VAL A 62 -6.93 0.14 4.00
C VAL A 62 -8.44 0.44 3.96
N ALA A 63 -9.12 0.17 2.84
CA ALA A 63 -10.57 0.34 2.74
C ALA A 63 -11.31 -0.56 3.74
N ALA A 64 -10.87 -1.81 3.93
CA ALA A 64 -11.41 -2.72 4.93
C ALA A 64 -11.19 -2.22 6.36
N TYR A 65 -10.02 -1.65 6.66
CA TYR A 65 -9.74 -1.04 7.97
C TYR A 65 -10.65 0.17 8.27
N THR A 66 -10.93 1.01 7.27
CA THR A 66 -11.82 2.18 7.45
C THR A 66 -13.31 1.84 7.60
N LEU A 67 -13.72 0.61 7.27
CA LEU A 67 -15.11 0.17 7.36
C LEU A 67 -15.48 -0.44 8.74
N LEU A 68 -14.48 -0.61 9.62
CA LEU A 68 -14.57 -1.21 10.95
C LEU A 68 -14.96 -0.16 12.00
#